data_AF-D3E131-F1
#
_entry.id   AF-D3E131-F1
#
_cell.length_a   1.000
_cell.length_b   1.000
_cell.length_c   1.000
_cell.angle_alpha   90.00
_cell.angle_beta   90.00
_cell.angle_gamma   90.00
#
_symmetry.space_group_name_H-M   'P 1'
#
loop_
_entity.id
_entity.type
_entity.pdbx_description
1 polymer ?
#
loop_
_entity_poly.entity_id
_entity_poly.type
_entity_poly.pdbx_seq_one_letter_code
_entity_poly.pdbx_strand_id
1 'polypeptide(L)'
;MCKDGISDEALREKLYQAFLEPTKKDKKEYIGIEIEMPIINLNKEAVDFKVVHKVTRDFSEEFDNFELEGIDYDGNIYALRDKASDDIICYGCSYNNIEFAMGKEENLFSVNERFLKYYSYFKDKFEEHGHTLTGMGINPYRKYNNEVPIPNERYLMLFHHLKSSSDYVGMEFHQYPAYGMFSSASQVQLDVPYDELVDNINVFSKLEPIKALLFSNSVFWKRMKTIFALEISYGNSVPMA
;
A
#
# COMPACT_ATOMS: atom_id res chain seq x y z
N MET A 1 17.18 -35.65 -1.10
CA MET A 1 18.05 -35.37 0.06
C MET A 1 18.11 -33.87 0.26
N CYS A 2 17.41 -33.35 1.27
CA CYS A 2 17.74 -32.13 2.00
C CYS A 2 16.78 -32.08 3.20
N LYS A 3 17.23 -32.57 4.36
CA LYS A 3 16.51 -32.44 5.65
C LYS A 3 17.54 -32.31 6.77
N ASP A 4 18.46 -31.37 6.60
CA ASP A 4 19.09 -30.76 7.77
C ASP A 4 18.26 -29.52 8.06
N GLY A 5 17.30 -29.67 8.98
CA GLY A 5 16.51 -28.53 9.45
C GLY A 5 17.42 -27.50 10.11
N ILE A 6 17.15 -26.22 9.91
CA ILE A 6 17.79 -25.15 10.69
C ILE A 6 17.48 -25.40 12.18
N SER A 7 18.50 -25.39 13.04
CA SER A 7 18.29 -25.48 14.48
C SER A 7 17.55 -24.23 15.00
N ASP A 8 16.80 -24.37 16.09
CA ASP A 8 16.08 -23.24 16.71
C ASP A 8 17.00 -22.06 17.01
N GLU A 9 18.24 -22.33 17.43
CA GLU A 9 19.26 -21.32 17.69
C GLU A 9 19.68 -20.59 16.41
N ALA A 10 19.98 -21.31 15.34
CA ALA A 10 20.31 -20.73 14.05
C ALA A 10 19.12 -19.98 13.43
N LEU A 11 17.88 -20.42 13.69
CA LEU A 11 16.68 -19.69 13.27
C LEU A 11 16.56 -18.37 14.03
N ARG A 12 16.69 -18.39 15.35
CA ARG A 12 16.64 -17.19 16.19
C ARG A 12 17.72 -16.19 15.80
N GLU A 13 18.94 -16.65 15.54
CA GLU A 13 20.02 -15.79 15.09
C GLU A 13 19.70 -15.12 13.75
N LYS A 14 19.16 -15.89 12.79
CA LYS A 14 18.72 -15.33 11.50
C LYS A 14 17.59 -14.31 11.65
N LEU A 15 16.60 -14.58 12.50
CA LEU A 15 15.53 -13.62 12.80
C LEU A 15 16.10 -12.35 13.46
N TYR A 16 17.03 -12.50 14.39
CA TYR A 16 17.68 -11.37 15.05
C TYR A 16 18.45 -10.50 14.04
N GLN A 17 19.26 -11.12 13.18
CA GLN A 17 20.01 -10.43 12.14
C GLN A 17 19.12 -9.73 11.11
N ALA A 18 17.96 -10.31 10.80
CA ALA A 18 17.03 -9.75 9.83
C ALA A 18 16.18 -8.59 10.39
N PHE A 19 15.70 -8.70 11.64
CA PHE A 19 14.69 -7.78 12.18
C PHE A 19 15.19 -6.86 13.29
N LEU A 20 16.22 -7.24 14.05
CA LEU A 20 16.71 -6.44 15.18
C LEU A 20 18.05 -5.78 14.87
N GLU A 21 18.98 -6.48 14.24
CA GLU A 21 20.30 -5.93 13.93
C GLU A 21 20.26 -4.67 13.03
N PRO A 22 19.34 -4.51 12.06
CA PRO A 22 19.23 -3.27 11.28
C PRO A 22 18.92 -2.04 12.13
N THR A 23 18.14 -2.21 13.21
CA THR A 23 17.73 -1.10 14.10
C THR A 23 18.88 -0.53 14.94
N LYS A 24 20.06 -1.16 14.92
CA LYS A 24 21.26 -0.69 15.64
C LYS A 24 22.23 0.13 14.79
N LYS A 25 22.05 0.14 13.46
CA LYS A 25 23.12 0.50 12.52
C LYS A 25 23.20 1.98 12.18
N ASP A 26 22.20 2.79 12.55
CA ASP A 26 22.20 4.22 12.21
C ASP A 26 21.73 5.08 13.39
N LYS A 27 22.36 6.24 13.56
CA LYS A 27 21.92 7.29 14.50
C LYS A 27 21.15 8.40 13.81
N LYS A 28 21.14 8.40 12.48
CA LYS A 28 20.32 9.33 11.72
C LYS A 28 18.90 8.81 11.67
N GLU A 29 17.98 9.70 11.99
CA GLU A 29 16.54 9.42 11.97
C GLU A 29 16.00 9.90 10.62
N TYR A 30 15.44 8.97 9.85
CA TYR A 30 14.74 9.29 8.62
C TYR A 30 13.24 9.01 8.76
N ILE A 31 12.48 9.60 7.85
CA ILE A 31 11.05 9.44 7.71
C ILE A 31 10.79 8.87 6.31
N GLY A 32 10.09 7.73 6.25
CA GLY A 32 9.45 7.22 5.05
C GLY A 32 7.96 7.57 5.07
N ILE A 33 7.38 7.82 3.90
CA ILE A 33 5.95 8.10 3.76
C ILE A 33 5.41 7.31 2.57
N GLU A 34 4.32 6.58 2.79
CA GLU A 34 3.54 5.96 1.72
C GLU A 34 2.15 6.57 1.68
N ILE A 35 1.67 6.90 0.47
CA ILE A 35 0.33 7.43 0.26
C ILE A 35 -0.34 6.63 -0.86
N GLU A 36 -1.40 5.92 -0.50
CA GLU A 36 -2.25 5.23 -1.44
C GLU A 36 -3.47 6.10 -1.81
N MET A 37 -3.79 6.16 -3.11
CA MET A 37 -4.85 7.00 -3.64
C MET A 37 -5.75 6.22 -4.61
N PRO A 38 -7.07 6.10 -4.34
CA PRO A 38 -7.95 5.45 -5.28
C PRO A 38 -8.06 6.23 -6.59
N ILE A 39 -7.93 5.51 -7.69
CA ILE A 39 -8.28 5.98 -9.03
C ILE A 39 -9.78 5.77 -9.20
N ILE A 40 -10.48 6.78 -9.73
CA ILE A 40 -11.91 6.70 -10.05
C ILE A 40 -12.17 7.11 -11.48
N ASN A 41 -13.12 6.44 -12.13
CA ASN A 41 -13.68 6.87 -13.41
C ASN A 41 -14.87 7.82 -13.15
N LEU A 42 -14.80 9.04 -13.68
CA LEU A 42 -15.78 10.11 -13.41
C LEU A 42 -17.18 9.78 -13.95
N ASN A 43 -17.30 8.88 -14.92
CA ASN A 43 -18.57 8.39 -15.45
C ASN A 43 -19.24 7.32 -14.56
N LYS A 44 -18.65 7.01 -13.39
CA LYS A 44 -19.12 5.95 -12.47
C LYS A 44 -19.13 4.56 -13.10
N GLU A 45 -18.08 4.28 -13.85
CA GLU A 45 -17.78 2.98 -14.43
C GLU A 45 -16.54 2.39 -13.74
N ALA A 46 -16.13 1.19 -14.15
CA ALA A 46 -14.83 0.65 -13.72
C ALA A 46 -13.70 1.58 -14.19
N VAL A 47 -12.62 1.64 -13.41
CA VAL A 47 -11.37 2.25 -13.87
C VAL A 47 -10.91 1.54 -15.15
N ASP A 48 -10.60 2.32 -16.19
CA ASP A 48 -10.04 1.78 -17.42
C ASP A 48 -8.54 1.54 -17.23
N PHE A 49 -8.15 0.28 -17.06
CA PHE A 49 -6.74 -0.08 -16.88
C PHE A 49 -5.87 0.26 -18.10
N LYS A 50 -6.45 0.38 -19.31
CA LYS A 50 -5.68 0.86 -20.47
C LYS A 50 -5.23 2.30 -20.28
N VAL A 51 -6.07 3.14 -19.68
CA VAL A 51 -5.72 4.51 -19.29
C VAL A 51 -4.61 4.46 -18.24
N VAL A 52 -4.77 3.65 -17.20
CA VAL A 52 -3.74 3.48 -16.14
C VAL A 52 -2.38 3.11 -16.72
N HIS A 53 -2.31 2.06 -17.54
CA HIS A 53 -1.05 1.64 -18.17
C HIS A 53 -0.48 2.70 -19.11
N LYS A 54 -1.34 3.44 -19.81
CA LYS A 54 -0.90 4.54 -20.67
C LYS A 54 -0.25 5.65 -19.84
N VAL A 55 -0.93 6.14 -18.81
CA VAL A 55 -0.42 7.21 -17.94
C VAL A 55 0.88 6.79 -17.25
N THR A 56 1.02 5.54 -16.79
CA THR A 56 2.28 5.04 -16.23
C THR A 56 3.43 5.04 -17.24
N ARG A 57 3.17 4.62 -18.49
CA ARG A 57 4.19 4.63 -19.55
C ARG A 57 4.60 6.05 -19.89
N ASP A 58 3.64 6.94 -20.09
CA ASP A 58 3.92 8.35 -20.36
C ASP A 58 4.75 8.96 -19.22
N PHE A 59 4.42 8.66 -17.95
CA PHE A 59 5.23 9.10 -16.80
C PHE A 59 6.67 8.59 -16.89
N SER A 60 6.88 7.30 -17.21
CA SER A 60 8.22 6.73 -17.34
C SER A 60 9.04 7.33 -18.48
N GLU A 61 8.38 7.83 -19.53
CA GLU A 61 9.02 8.50 -20.67
C GLU A 61 9.31 9.98 -20.38
N GLU A 62 8.50 10.65 -19.55
CA GLU A 62 8.68 12.07 -19.19
C GLU A 62 9.63 12.27 -18.00
N PHE A 63 9.76 11.27 -17.12
CA PHE A 63 10.59 11.32 -15.92
C PHE A 63 11.82 10.40 -16.08
N ASP A 64 12.83 10.85 -16.83
CA ASP A 64 14.06 10.09 -17.19
C ASP A 64 14.86 9.49 -16.00
N ASN A 65 14.64 10.00 -14.79
CA ASN A 65 15.31 9.50 -13.59
C ASN A 65 14.61 8.30 -12.94
N PHE A 66 13.37 8.02 -13.34
CA PHE A 66 12.67 6.80 -12.95
C PHE A 66 13.13 5.62 -13.81
N GLU A 67 13.36 4.49 -13.17
CA GLU A 67 13.64 3.21 -13.79
C GLU A 67 12.55 2.19 -13.47
N LEU A 68 12.55 1.11 -14.26
CA LEU A 68 11.59 0.04 -14.10
C LEU A 68 11.88 -0.77 -12.84
N GLU A 69 10.91 -0.81 -11.92
CA GLU A 69 10.95 -1.64 -10.71
C GLU A 69 10.12 -2.93 -10.88
N GLY A 70 9.00 -2.86 -11.61
CA GLY A 70 8.08 -3.99 -11.72
C GLY A 70 7.26 -4.02 -13.01
N ILE A 71 7.21 -5.19 -13.65
CA ILE A 71 6.36 -5.53 -14.79
C ILE A 71 5.48 -6.74 -14.45
N ASP A 72 4.21 -6.66 -14.80
CA ASP A 72 3.25 -7.76 -14.62
C ASP A 72 3.34 -8.81 -15.75
N TYR A 73 2.58 -9.90 -15.64
CA TYR A 73 2.63 -10.98 -16.63
C TYR A 73 2.14 -10.58 -18.03
N ASP A 74 1.40 -9.48 -18.14
CA ASP A 74 0.88 -8.96 -19.41
C ASP A 74 1.83 -7.89 -20.01
N GLY A 75 2.96 -7.63 -19.37
CA GLY A 75 3.96 -6.66 -19.83
C GLY A 75 3.66 -5.21 -19.43
N ASN A 76 2.73 -4.97 -18.51
CA ASN A 76 2.43 -3.62 -18.02
C ASN A 76 3.30 -3.26 -16.82
N ILE A 77 3.70 -1.98 -16.77
CA ILE A 77 4.48 -1.43 -15.66
C ILE A 77 3.55 -1.25 -14.46
N TYR A 78 3.91 -1.89 -13.33
CA TYR A 78 3.20 -1.69 -12.06
C TYR A 78 4.06 -1.00 -10.99
N ALA A 79 5.36 -0.82 -11.23
CA ALA A 79 6.23 -0.07 -10.33
C ALA A 79 7.39 0.61 -11.08
N LEU A 80 7.68 1.84 -10.69
CA LEU A 80 8.79 2.66 -11.17
C LEU A 80 9.54 3.23 -9.95
N ARG A 81 10.87 3.23 -9.97
CA ARG A 81 11.74 3.75 -8.89
C ARG A 81 12.57 4.92 -9.39
N ASP A 82 12.57 6.03 -8.66
CA ASP A 82 13.47 7.16 -8.91
C ASP A 82 14.88 6.85 -8.39
N LYS A 83 15.89 6.90 -9.25
CA LYS A 83 17.27 6.52 -8.87
C LYS A 83 17.94 7.47 -7.89
N ALA A 84 17.46 8.72 -7.77
CA ALA A 84 18.12 9.73 -6.94
C ALA A 84 17.54 9.79 -5.54
N SER A 85 16.22 9.71 -5.43
CA SER A 85 15.46 9.83 -4.18
C SER A 85 15.05 8.49 -3.59
N ASP A 86 15.07 7.41 -4.38
CA ASP A 86 14.48 6.11 -4.03
C ASP A 86 12.95 6.15 -3.87
N ASP A 87 12.29 7.21 -4.38
CA ASP A 87 10.84 7.28 -4.46
C ASP A 87 10.31 6.20 -5.42
N ILE A 88 9.25 5.50 -5.04
CA ILE A 88 8.61 4.47 -5.86
C ILE A 88 7.18 4.89 -6.16
N ILE A 89 6.83 4.92 -7.44
CA ILE A 89 5.45 5.01 -7.90
C ILE A 89 5.01 3.60 -8.27
N CYS A 90 4.04 3.06 -7.54
CA CYS A 90 3.54 1.71 -7.77
C CYS A 90 2.02 1.64 -7.64
N TYR A 91 1.49 0.44 -7.72
CA TYR A 91 0.07 0.16 -7.53
C TYR A 91 -0.10 -0.86 -6.42
N GLY A 92 -1.21 -0.74 -5.69
CA GLY A 92 -1.59 -1.68 -4.63
C GLY A 92 -1.97 -3.06 -5.17
N CYS A 93 -2.93 -3.75 -4.54
CA CYS A 93 -3.33 -5.08 -5.03
C CYS A 93 -3.94 -5.07 -6.45
N SER A 94 -4.34 -3.91 -6.95
CA SER A 94 -5.02 -3.72 -8.23
C SER A 94 -4.65 -2.35 -8.82
N TYR A 95 -4.75 -2.21 -10.15
CA TYR A 95 -4.61 -0.94 -10.86
C TYR A 95 -5.73 0.09 -10.55
N ASN A 96 -6.60 -0.20 -9.59
CA ASN A 96 -7.58 0.73 -9.04
C ASN A 96 -6.98 1.72 -8.01
N ASN A 97 -5.75 1.50 -7.56
CA ASN A 97 -5.15 2.24 -6.45
C ASN A 97 -3.66 2.47 -6.74
N ILE A 98 -3.28 3.74 -6.95
CA ILE A 98 -1.89 4.14 -7.10
C ILE A 98 -1.28 4.40 -5.72
N GLU A 99 0.00 4.10 -5.57
CA GLU A 99 0.76 4.30 -4.34
C GLU A 99 2.02 5.13 -4.63
N PHE A 100 2.21 6.16 -3.81
CA PHE A 100 3.41 6.98 -3.78
C PHE A 100 4.22 6.59 -2.54
N ALA A 101 5.22 5.72 -2.71
CA ALA A 101 6.12 5.29 -1.65
C ALA A 101 7.38 6.16 -1.70
N MET A 102 7.43 7.19 -0.87
CA MET A 102 8.48 8.19 -0.88
C MET A 102 9.75 7.63 -0.23
N GLY A 103 10.90 7.83 -0.90
CA GLY A 103 12.19 7.43 -0.37
C GLY A 103 12.51 8.19 0.91
N LYS A 104 13.32 7.55 1.77
CA LYS A 104 13.63 8.05 3.12
C LYS A 104 14.16 9.49 3.08
N GLU A 105 13.72 10.32 4.02
CA GLU A 105 14.15 11.71 4.09
C GLU A 105 14.28 12.22 5.54
N GLU A 106 15.15 13.20 5.76
CA GLU A 106 15.25 13.92 7.05
C GLU A 106 14.22 15.07 7.14
N ASN A 107 13.71 15.58 6.00
CA ASN A 107 12.82 16.74 5.96
C ASN A 107 11.49 16.46 5.22
N LEU A 108 10.38 16.59 5.96
CA LEU A 108 9.01 16.46 5.44
C LEU A 108 8.69 17.42 4.29
N PHE A 109 9.28 18.62 4.25
CA PHE A 109 9.06 19.57 3.17
C PHE A 109 9.61 19.04 1.85
N SER A 110 10.80 18.42 1.87
CA SER A 110 11.39 17.77 0.70
C SER A 110 10.49 16.65 0.15
N VAL A 111 9.90 15.85 1.06
CA VAL A 111 8.98 14.77 0.68
C VAL A 111 7.71 15.35 0.05
N ASN A 112 7.13 16.39 0.66
CA ASN A 112 5.92 17.04 0.16
C ASN A 112 6.12 17.66 -1.24
N GLU A 113 7.27 18.28 -1.51
CA GLU A 113 7.58 18.84 -2.84
C GLU A 113 7.63 17.75 -3.92
N ARG A 114 8.30 16.62 -3.65
CA ARG A 114 8.37 15.49 -4.59
C ARG A 114 7.00 14.83 -4.79
N PHE A 115 6.28 14.58 -3.69
CA PHE A 115 4.92 14.03 -3.74
C PHE A 115 3.99 14.89 -4.59
N LEU A 116 3.95 16.21 -4.35
CA LEU A 116 3.09 17.12 -5.11
C LEU A 116 3.43 17.13 -6.60
N LYS A 117 4.71 17.01 -6.96
CA LYS A 117 5.14 16.90 -8.35
C LYS A 117 4.55 15.65 -9.03
N TYR A 118 4.69 14.48 -8.42
CA TYR A 118 4.18 13.23 -9.00
C TYR A 118 2.64 13.20 -8.97
N TYR A 119 2.04 13.56 -7.84
CA TYR A 119 0.59 13.63 -7.69
C TYR A 119 -0.06 14.51 -8.75
N SER A 120 0.47 15.72 -8.97
CA SER A 120 -0.08 16.66 -9.96
C SER A 120 -0.02 16.08 -11.36
N TYR A 121 1.10 15.44 -11.73
CA TYR A 121 1.23 14.76 -13.02
C TYR A 121 0.14 13.70 -13.21
N PHE A 122 0.05 12.73 -12.28
CA PHE A 122 -0.90 11.63 -12.41
C PHE A 122 -2.34 12.12 -12.41
N LYS A 123 -2.67 13.07 -11.52
CA LYS A 123 -4.01 13.67 -11.46
C LYS A 123 -4.37 14.32 -12.81
N ASP A 124 -3.51 15.19 -13.34
CA ASP A 124 -3.79 15.92 -14.57
C ASP A 124 -3.94 14.94 -15.75
N LYS A 125 -3.04 13.94 -15.86
CA LYS A 125 -3.13 12.91 -16.90
C LYS A 125 -4.35 12.01 -16.79
N PHE A 126 -4.76 11.64 -15.58
CA PHE A 126 -6.01 10.91 -15.40
C PHE A 126 -7.23 11.76 -15.80
N GLU A 127 -7.22 13.05 -15.48
CA GLU A 127 -8.33 13.96 -15.80
C GLU A 127 -8.53 14.18 -17.30
N GLU A 128 -7.44 14.20 -18.09
CA GLU A 128 -7.49 14.18 -19.56
C GLU A 128 -8.29 12.98 -20.11
N HIS A 129 -8.35 11.88 -19.35
CA HIS A 129 -9.01 10.63 -19.71
C HIS A 129 -10.30 10.36 -18.92
N GLY A 130 -10.88 11.37 -18.27
CA GLY A 130 -12.13 11.21 -17.51
C GLY A 130 -11.97 10.38 -16.24
N HIS A 131 -10.76 10.28 -15.71
CA HIS A 131 -10.42 9.65 -14.43
C HIS A 131 -9.90 10.71 -13.45
N THR A 132 -9.81 10.40 -12.16
CA THR A 132 -9.09 11.26 -11.20
C THR A 132 -8.63 10.45 -10.00
N LEU A 133 -7.77 11.06 -9.19
CA LEU A 133 -7.32 10.51 -7.90
C LEU A 133 -8.18 11.05 -6.76
N THR A 134 -8.45 10.21 -5.77
CA THR A 134 -9.10 10.62 -4.52
C THR A 134 -8.20 10.35 -3.32
N GLY A 135 -8.38 11.07 -2.21
CA GLY A 135 -7.67 10.83 -0.95
C GLY A 135 -8.47 9.99 0.05
N MET A 136 -9.38 9.14 -0.44
CA MET A 136 -10.33 8.39 0.40
C MET A 136 -9.74 7.05 0.84
N GLY A 137 -9.92 6.67 2.11
CA GLY A 137 -9.43 5.38 2.61
C GLY A 137 -10.20 4.16 2.08
N ILE A 138 -11.37 4.39 1.47
CA ILE A 138 -12.09 3.41 0.66
C ILE A 138 -12.43 4.07 -0.65
N ASN A 139 -12.11 3.41 -1.78
CA ASN A 139 -12.48 3.87 -3.10
C ASN A 139 -14.01 4.11 -3.16
N PRO A 140 -14.47 5.37 -3.36
CA PRO A 140 -15.89 5.69 -3.32
C PRO A 140 -16.67 5.02 -4.45
N TYR A 141 -15.98 4.66 -5.54
CA TYR A 141 -16.53 4.02 -6.73
C TYR A 141 -16.24 2.52 -6.80
N ARG A 142 -15.76 1.90 -5.72
CA ARG A 142 -15.44 0.46 -5.68
C ARG A 142 -16.50 -0.48 -6.23
N LYS A 143 -17.79 -0.12 -6.11
CA LYS A 143 -18.92 -0.94 -6.58
C LYS A 143 -19.01 -1.03 -8.10
N TYR A 144 -18.31 -0.15 -8.81
CA TYR A 144 -18.22 -0.11 -10.26
C TYR A 144 -16.92 -0.77 -10.76
N ASN A 145 -15.91 -0.88 -9.90
CA ASN A 145 -14.60 -1.42 -10.26
C ASN A 145 -14.62 -2.93 -10.49
N ASN A 146 -13.66 -3.38 -11.28
CA ASN A 146 -13.36 -4.80 -11.42
C ASN A 146 -12.46 -5.26 -10.26
N GLU A 147 -12.81 -6.39 -9.64
CA GLU A 147 -12.00 -7.05 -8.61
C GLU A 147 -10.90 -7.91 -9.25
N VAL A 148 -10.00 -7.23 -9.98
CA VAL A 148 -8.90 -7.87 -10.71
C VAL A 148 -7.58 -7.50 -10.03
N PRO A 149 -6.82 -8.47 -9.49
CA PRO A 149 -5.50 -8.22 -8.95
C PRO A 149 -4.53 -7.88 -10.09
N ILE A 150 -3.45 -7.16 -9.76
CA ILE A 150 -2.31 -7.06 -10.67
C ILE A 150 -1.80 -8.49 -10.96
N PRO A 151 -1.59 -8.88 -12.23
CA PRO A 151 -1.21 -10.23 -12.58
C PRO A 151 0.28 -10.48 -12.29
N ASN A 152 0.59 -10.73 -11.02
CA ASN A 152 1.89 -11.18 -10.53
C ASN A 152 1.73 -12.25 -9.44
N GLU A 153 2.82 -12.93 -9.07
CA GLU A 153 2.80 -14.05 -8.12
C GLU A 153 2.13 -13.64 -6.80
N ARG A 154 2.54 -12.49 -6.26
CA ARG A 154 2.17 -12.01 -4.93
C ARG A 154 0.67 -11.73 -4.85
N TYR A 155 0.14 -10.91 -5.75
CA TYR A 155 -1.25 -10.46 -5.69
C TYR A 155 -2.24 -11.53 -6.14
N LEU A 156 -1.85 -12.40 -7.08
CA LEU A 156 -2.67 -13.56 -7.45
C LEU A 156 -2.77 -14.55 -6.28
N MET A 157 -1.66 -14.86 -5.61
CA MET A 157 -1.65 -15.75 -4.44
C MET A 157 -2.44 -15.15 -3.28
N LEU A 158 -2.22 -13.88 -2.95
CA LEU A 158 -2.95 -13.19 -1.89
C LEU A 158 -4.47 -13.17 -2.18
N PHE A 159 -4.87 -12.83 -3.40
CA PHE A 159 -6.28 -12.79 -3.77
C PHE A 159 -6.94 -14.17 -3.70
N HIS A 160 -6.24 -15.22 -4.15
CA HIS A 160 -6.71 -16.60 -4.03
C HIS A 160 -6.89 -17.00 -2.56
N HIS A 161 -5.91 -16.68 -1.70
CA HIS A 161 -5.98 -16.97 -0.26
C HIS A 161 -7.13 -16.23 0.44
N LEU A 162 -7.32 -14.94 0.18
CA LEU A 162 -8.42 -14.18 0.77
C LEU A 162 -9.80 -14.72 0.32
N LYS A 163 -9.90 -15.19 -0.93
CA LYS A 163 -11.14 -15.80 -1.45
C LYS A 163 -11.42 -17.20 -0.88
N SER A 164 -10.42 -17.93 -0.38
CA SER A 164 -10.68 -19.22 0.28
C SER A 164 -11.29 -19.08 1.68
N SER A 165 -11.55 -17.87 2.17
CA SER A 165 -12.24 -17.64 3.45
C SER A 165 -13.59 -18.36 3.56
N SER A 166 -14.31 -18.54 2.44
CA SER A 166 -15.55 -19.31 2.40
C SER A 166 -15.40 -20.81 2.68
N ASP A 167 -14.17 -21.32 2.60
CA ASP A 167 -13.89 -22.76 2.71
C ASP A 167 -13.66 -23.19 4.18
N TYR A 168 -13.53 -22.22 5.09
CA TYR A 168 -13.31 -22.46 6.52
C TYR A 168 -14.64 -22.53 7.28
N VAL A 169 -14.81 -23.58 8.08
CA VAL A 169 -16.00 -23.80 8.92
C VAL A 169 -15.72 -23.36 10.35
N GLY A 170 -16.64 -22.61 10.95
CA GLY A 170 -16.55 -22.17 12.34
C GLY A 170 -15.67 -20.93 12.58
N MET A 171 -15.26 -20.26 11.51
CA MET A 171 -14.53 -19.00 11.55
C MET A 171 -15.35 -17.89 10.90
N GLU A 172 -15.39 -16.71 11.52
CA GLU A 172 -16.10 -15.55 11.00
C GLU A 172 -15.14 -14.66 10.20
N PHE A 173 -15.47 -14.41 8.93
CA PHE A 173 -14.73 -13.50 8.05
C PHE A 173 -15.63 -12.38 7.54
N HIS A 174 -15.05 -11.23 7.21
CA HIS A 174 -15.81 -10.18 6.52
C HIS A 174 -16.21 -10.62 5.09
N GLN A 175 -17.24 -9.99 4.54
CA GLN A 175 -17.79 -10.35 3.22
C GLN A 175 -17.02 -9.77 2.01
N TYR A 176 -15.86 -9.15 2.22
CA TYR A 176 -15.12 -8.41 1.20
C TYR A 176 -13.70 -8.94 0.98
N PRO A 177 -13.49 -10.15 0.42
CA PRO A 177 -12.16 -10.71 0.21
C PRO A 177 -11.27 -9.87 -0.74
N ALA A 178 -11.88 -8.99 -1.53
CA ALA A 178 -11.18 -8.04 -2.40
C ALA A 178 -10.84 -6.69 -1.73
N TYR A 179 -10.91 -6.58 -0.40
CA TYR A 179 -10.74 -5.30 0.31
C TYR A 179 -9.44 -4.57 -0.06
N GLY A 180 -8.33 -5.30 -0.20
CA GLY A 180 -7.03 -4.77 -0.62
C GLY A 180 -7.02 -4.10 -2.00
N MET A 181 -8.06 -4.28 -2.82
CA MET A 181 -8.19 -3.66 -4.15
C MET A 181 -8.92 -2.31 -4.12
N PHE A 182 -9.53 -1.96 -2.99
CA PHE A 182 -10.31 -0.74 -2.84
C PHE A 182 -10.05 0.02 -1.54
N SER A 183 -9.23 -0.53 -0.64
CA SER A 183 -8.69 0.16 0.52
C SER A 183 -7.48 0.99 0.13
N SER A 184 -7.32 2.12 0.81
CA SER A 184 -6.13 2.96 0.70
C SER A 184 -5.72 3.43 2.08
N ALA A 185 -4.42 3.42 2.35
CA ALA A 185 -3.84 3.90 3.58
C ALA A 185 -2.86 5.07 3.34
N SER A 186 -2.53 5.75 4.43
CA SER A 186 -1.34 6.59 4.49
C SER A 186 -0.49 6.09 5.65
N GLN A 187 0.75 5.74 5.34
CA GLN A 187 1.68 5.11 6.25
C GLN A 187 2.89 6.03 6.44
N VAL A 188 3.47 5.97 7.64
CA VAL A 188 4.75 6.63 7.95
C VAL A 188 5.66 5.60 8.56
N GLN A 189 6.89 5.52 8.05
CA GLN A 189 7.98 4.74 8.61
C GLN A 189 8.93 5.70 9.33
N LEU A 190 9.28 5.38 10.59
CA LEU A 190 10.17 6.20 11.40
C LEU A 190 11.34 5.35 11.86
N ASP A 191 12.55 5.82 11.59
CA ASP A 191 13.72 5.31 12.26
C ASP A 191 13.73 5.80 13.71
N VAL A 192 14.00 4.89 14.65
CA VAL A 192 14.07 5.19 16.08
C VAL A 192 15.37 4.63 16.66
N PRO A 193 15.97 5.31 17.65
CA PRO A 193 17.13 4.79 18.35
C PRO A 193 16.85 3.42 18.97
N TYR A 194 17.83 2.51 18.88
CA TYR A 194 17.67 1.13 19.37
C TYR A 194 17.28 1.05 20.84
N ASP A 195 17.84 1.92 21.69
CA ASP A 195 17.56 2.00 23.12
C ASP A 195 16.15 2.53 23.43
N GLU A 196 15.50 3.21 22.48
CA GLU A 196 14.14 3.72 22.59
C GLU A 196 13.10 2.89 21.80
N LEU A 197 13.52 1.84 21.08
CA LEU A 197 12.68 1.08 20.15
C LEU A 197 11.40 0.54 20.80
N VAL A 198 11.53 -0.11 21.96
CA VAL A 198 10.39 -0.71 22.68
C VAL A 198 9.43 0.36 23.20
N ASP A 199 9.97 1.48 23.70
CA ASP A 199 9.16 2.57 24.22
C ASP A 199 8.39 3.27 23.10
N ASN A 200 9.03 3.50 21.95
CA ASN A 200 8.37 4.05 20.76
C ASN A 200 7.23 3.14 20.28
N ILE A 201 7.47 1.83 20.14
CA ILE A 201 6.42 0.86 19.76
C ILE A 201 5.23 0.94 20.73
N ASN A 202 5.50 0.98 22.04
CA ASN A 202 4.46 1.05 23.07
C ASN A 202 3.66 2.35 23.00
N VAL A 203 4.33 3.49 22.74
CA VAL A 203 3.69 4.80 22.61
C VAL A 203 2.81 4.82 21.36
N PHE A 204 3.34 4.47 20.18
CA PHE A 204 2.55 4.47 18.94
C PHE A 204 1.36 3.50 19.01
N SER A 205 1.55 2.32 19.59
CA SER A 205 0.46 1.35 19.81
C SER A 205 -0.69 1.94 20.65
N LYS A 206 -0.38 2.77 21.65
CA LYS A 206 -1.41 3.45 22.48
C LYS A 206 -2.08 4.61 21.74
N LEU A 207 -1.41 5.20 20.75
CA LEU A 207 -1.93 6.30 19.95
C LEU A 207 -2.79 5.83 18.77
N GLU A 208 -2.70 4.57 18.34
CA GLU A 208 -3.45 4.06 17.19
C GLU A 208 -4.96 4.37 17.23
N PRO A 209 -5.70 4.21 18.35
CA PRO A 209 -7.12 4.55 18.39
C PRO A 209 -7.42 6.05 18.16
N ILE A 210 -6.48 6.92 18.57
CA ILE A 210 -6.61 8.37 18.37
C ILE A 210 -6.28 8.72 16.92
N LYS A 211 -5.22 8.13 16.36
CA LYS A 211 -4.85 8.28 14.94
C LYS A 211 -5.98 7.85 14.03
N ALA A 212 -6.55 6.68 14.29
CA ALA A 212 -7.75 6.18 13.62
C ALA A 212 -8.84 7.25 13.55
N LEU A 213 -9.21 7.85 14.68
CA LEU A 213 -10.26 8.89 14.75
C LEU A 213 -9.90 10.16 13.98
N LEU A 214 -8.64 10.60 14.07
CA LEU A 214 -8.19 11.81 13.39
C LEU A 214 -8.14 11.65 11.87
N PHE A 215 -7.78 10.45 11.39
CA PHE A 215 -7.61 10.15 9.97
C PHE A 215 -8.78 9.36 9.37
N SER A 216 -9.92 9.29 10.07
CA SER A 216 -11.09 8.52 9.63
C SER A 216 -11.64 9.09 8.32
N ASN A 217 -11.40 8.39 7.21
CA ASN A 217 -11.82 8.83 5.88
C ASN A 217 -12.34 7.68 5.01
N SER A 218 -13.00 6.69 5.64
CA SER A 218 -13.39 5.43 5.00
C SER A 218 -14.88 5.12 5.18
N VAL A 219 -15.76 6.01 4.70
CA VAL A 219 -17.22 5.83 4.83
C VAL A 219 -17.72 4.66 3.97
N PHE A 220 -18.36 3.68 4.61
CA PHE A 220 -18.84 2.46 3.93
C PHE A 220 -20.36 2.29 4.04
N TRP A 221 -21.07 2.74 3.01
CA TRP A 221 -22.52 3.00 3.06
C TRP A 221 -23.44 1.78 3.30
N LYS A 222 -22.95 0.53 3.18
CA LYS A 222 -23.84 -0.64 3.12
C LYS A 222 -24.21 -1.29 4.46
N ARG A 223 -23.61 -0.92 5.60
CA ARG A 223 -24.01 -1.54 6.89
C ARG A 223 -23.80 -0.73 8.16
N MET A 224 -22.94 0.28 8.15
CA MET A 224 -22.84 1.21 9.27
C MET A 224 -22.49 2.59 8.71
N LYS A 225 -23.03 3.65 9.32
CA LYS A 225 -22.48 5.01 9.17
C LYS A 225 -21.13 5.09 9.90
N THR A 226 -20.20 4.19 9.57
CA THR A 226 -18.89 4.09 10.20
C THR A 226 -17.87 4.75 9.29
N ILE A 227 -17.13 5.69 9.86
CA ILE A 227 -16.04 6.44 9.24
C ILE A 227 -14.71 5.66 9.23
N PHE A 228 -14.71 4.47 9.86
CA PHE A 228 -13.58 3.55 10.14
C PHE A 228 -13.66 2.20 9.42
N ALA A 229 -14.33 2.13 8.27
CA ALA A 229 -14.56 0.82 7.64
C ALA A 229 -13.25 0.08 7.29
N LEU A 230 -12.18 0.84 7.05
CA LEU A 230 -10.85 0.29 6.78
C LEU A 230 -10.30 -0.52 7.96
N GLU A 231 -10.26 0.05 9.16
CA GLU A 231 -9.72 -0.59 10.37
C GLU A 231 -10.54 -1.83 10.77
N ILE A 232 -11.87 -1.76 10.60
CA ILE A 232 -12.76 -2.90 10.87
C ILE A 232 -12.52 -4.03 9.85
N SER A 233 -12.24 -3.67 8.60
CA SER A 233 -11.89 -4.65 7.57
C SER A 233 -10.57 -5.35 7.90
N TYR A 234 -9.52 -4.61 8.27
CA TYR A 234 -8.23 -5.23 8.65
C TYR A 234 -8.31 -6.10 9.91
N GLY A 235 -9.13 -5.71 10.90
CA GLY A 235 -9.31 -6.51 12.11
C GLY A 235 -10.00 -7.87 11.90
N ASN A 236 -10.64 -8.08 10.75
CA ASN A 236 -11.39 -9.31 10.42
C ASN A 236 -10.95 -9.97 9.10
N SER A 237 -9.84 -9.52 8.50
CA SER A 237 -9.38 -9.98 7.19
C SER A 237 -8.42 -11.18 7.24
N VAL A 238 -7.70 -11.33 8.34
CA VAL A 238 -6.76 -12.45 8.57
C VAL A 238 -6.97 -12.92 10.01
N PRO A 239 -7.26 -14.21 10.27
CA PRO A 239 -7.33 -14.71 11.63
C PRO A 239 -5.95 -14.59 12.28
N MET A 240 -5.87 -14.07 13.51
CA MET A 240 -4.72 -14.40 14.35
C MET A 240 -4.85 -15.88 14.70
N ALA A 241 -3.91 -16.68 14.18
CA ALA A 241 -3.75 -18.09 14.55
C ALA A 241 -3.24 -18.22 15.99
#